data_AF-A0A813JQ08-F1
#
_entry.id   AF-A0A813JQ08-F1
#
_cell.length_a   1.000
_cell.length_b   1.000
_cell.length_c   1.000
_cell.angle_alpha   90.00
_cell.angle_beta   90.00
_cell.angle_gamma   90.00
#
_symmetry.space_group_name_H-M   'P 1'
#
loop_
_entity.id
_entity.type
_entity.pdbx_description
1 polymer ?
#
loop_
_entity_poly.entity_id
_entity_poly.type
_entity_poly.pdbx_seq_one_letter_code
_entity_poly.pdbx_strand_id
1 'polypeptide(L)'
;MFQTAQNRKITHPECFWRCQSSRWYRLQWLSQGRVRVYGKVHDEPRLTCYCGDQSYTYSGKTMIPLPWSEIPVLQQIRRLVQKATGETFNSVLCNRYRSGEDTNGWHADNEKVYGPQPTIASVTFGTERDFDLRQNGGRPGKLRIRLAHGSLLVMSGSTQEQWQHTLPRRKGLSAERVNLTFRRIVF
;
A
#
# COMPACT_ATOMS: atom_id res chain seq x y z
N MET A 1 2.66 10.71 23.48
CA MET A 1 2.08 11.80 22.68
C MET A 1 1.90 11.26 21.26
N PHE A 2 0.66 10.91 20.89
CA PHE A 2 0.34 10.06 19.73
C PHE A 2 0.57 10.79 18.40
N GLN A 3 1.54 10.34 17.59
CA GLN A 3 1.59 10.68 16.15
C GLN A 3 0.75 9.65 15.39
N THR A 4 -0.56 9.71 15.58
CA THR A 4 -1.52 9.04 14.69
C THR A 4 -1.31 9.56 13.27
N ALA A 5 -1.16 8.63 12.32
CA ALA A 5 -1.23 8.80 10.87
C ALA A 5 -1.45 10.26 10.45
N GLN A 6 -0.37 11.03 10.30
CA GLN A 6 -0.50 12.40 9.84
C GLN A 6 -1.03 12.33 8.41
N ASN A 7 -2.28 12.73 8.22
CA ASN A 7 -2.88 12.94 6.91
C ASN A 7 -2.23 14.19 6.29
N ARG A 8 -0.93 14.14 6.02
CA ARG A 8 -0.25 15.16 5.22
C ARG A 8 -0.70 14.94 3.80
N LYS A 9 -1.77 15.63 3.41
CA LYS A 9 -2.19 15.75 2.03
C LYS A 9 -1.09 16.51 1.27
N ILE A 10 -0.11 15.79 0.74
CA ILE A 10 0.90 16.39 -0.13
C ILE A 10 0.27 16.50 -1.52
N THR A 11 -0.40 17.62 -1.74
CA THR A 11 -0.88 18.01 -3.07
C THR A 11 0.33 18.47 -3.88
N HIS A 12 1.05 17.54 -4.50
CA HIS A 12 1.74 17.88 -5.75
C HIS A 12 0.68 18.24 -6.79
N PRO A 13 0.96 19.19 -7.72
CA PRO A 13 -0.07 19.74 -8.61
C PRO A 13 -0.81 18.60 -9.31
N GLU A 14 -2.15 18.62 -9.25
CA GLU A 14 -3.05 17.59 -9.79
C GLU A 14 -2.71 17.19 -11.23
N CYS A 15 -2.13 18.12 -11.99
CA CYS A 15 -1.63 17.96 -13.35
C CYS A 15 -0.58 16.84 -13.49
N PHE A 16 0.27 16.65 -12.48
CA PHE A 16 1.35 15.66 -12.52
C PHE A 16 0.84 14.23 -12.38
N TRP A 17 -0.20 14.03 -11.55
CA TRP A 17 -0.81 12.72 -11.30
C TRP A 17 -1.82 12.31 -12.39
N ARG A 18 -2.52 13.29 -12.99
CA ARG A 18 -3.45 13.07 -14.11
C ARG A 18 -2.76 12.49 -15.35
N CYS A 19 -1.50 12.86 -15.61
CA CYS A 19 -0.77 12.45 -16.82
C CYS A 19 -0.15 11.03 -16.74
N GLN A 20 -0.17 10.37 -15.57
CA GLN A 20 0.45 9.06 -15.35
C GLN A 20 -0.53 7.87 -15.50
N SER A 21 -1.83 8.15 -15.68
CA SER A 21 -2.89 7.14 -15.74
C SER A 21 -2.67 6.09 -16.84
N SER A 22 -2.08 6.47 -17.96
CA SER A 22 -1.80 5.60 -19.11
C SER A 22 -0.61 4.65 -18.90
N ARG A 23 0.25 4.89 -17.89
CA ARG A 23 1.46 4.07 -17.65
C ARG A 23 1.22 2.90 -16.69
N TRP A 24 0.19 2.93 -15.85
CA TRP A 24 -0.14 1.82 -14.93
C TRP A 24 -0.55 0.53 -15.67
N TYR A 25 -1.18 0.68 -16.85
CA TYR A 25 -1.54 -0.46 -17.70
C TYR A 25 -0.33 -1.22 -18.25
N ARG A 26 0.86 -0.59 -18.26
CA ARG A 26 2.12 -1.22 -18.69
C ARG A 26 2.89 -1.89 -17.56
N LEU A 27 2.49 -1.67 -16.30
CA LEU A 27 3.01 -2.52 -15.23
C LEU A 27 2.53 -3.93 -15.53
N GLN A 28 3.45 -4.87 -15.63
CA GLN A 28 3.07 -6.27 -15.58
C GLN A 28 2.45 -6.47 -14.19
N TRP A 29 1.14 -6.57 -14.13
CA TRP A 29 0.42 -6.95 -12.91
C TRP A 29 0.65 -8.44 -12.71
N LEU A 30 1.88 -8.76 -12.29
CA LEU A 30 2.51 -10.07 -12.37
C LEU A 30 1.84 -11.13 -11.49
N SER A 31 1.11 -10.72 -10.45
CA SER A 31 0.63 -11.68 -9.45
C SER A 31 -0.75 -11.30 -8.92
N GLN A 32 -1.70 -12.21 -9.11
CA GLN A 32 -2.81 -12.39 -8.19
C GLN A 32 -2.29 -13.40 -7.15
N GLY A 33 -1.77 -12.90 -6.02
CA GLY A 33 -1.22 -13.78 -4.99
C GLY A 33 -2.29 -14.74 -4.46
N ARG A 34 -1.88 -15.76 -3.72
CA ARG A 34 -2.81 -16.67 -3.05
C ARG A 34 -2.77 -16.42 -1.54
N VAL A 35 -3.93 -16.30 -0.93
CA VAL A 35 -4.11 -16.16 0.52
C VAL A 35 -4.87 -17.36 1.06
N ARG A 36 -4.46 -17.85 2.24
CA ARG A 36 -5.19 -18.90 2.95
C ARG A 36 -6.17 -18.27 3.92
N VAL A 37 -7.47 -18.47 3.69
CA VAL A 37 -8.56 -17.96 4.53
C VAL A 37 -9.39 -19.16 4.98
N TYR A 38 -9.57 -19.35 6.29
CA TYR A 38 -10.29 -20.51 6.87
C TYR A 38 -9.82 -21.87 6.32
N GLY A 39 -8.50 -22.04 6.16
CA GLY A 39 -7.90 -23.28 5.65
C GLY A 39 -7.98 -23.47 4.13
N LYS A 40 -8.77 -22.65 3.41
CA LYS A 40 -8.89 -22.69 1.95
C LYS A 40 -8.00 -21.65 1.29
N VAL A 41 -7.43 -22.01 0.14
CA VAL A 41 -6.58 -21.12 -0.64
C VAL A 41 -7.46 -20.37 -1.63
N HIS A 42 -7.43 -19.05 -1.56
CA HIS A 42 -8.15 -18.14 -2.44
C HIS A 42 -7.17 -17.21 -3.13
N ASP A 43 -7.56 -16.73 -4.29
CA ASP A 43 -6.88 -15.62 -4.94
C ASP A 43 -7.05 -14.35 -4.09
N GLU A 44 -5.98 -13.55 -4.05
CA GLU A 44 -6.07 -12.21 -3.50
C GLU A 44 -7.11 -11.41 -4.29
N PRO A 45 -8.06 -10.74 -3.62
CA PRO A 45 -9.08 -9.95 -4.29
C PRO A 45 -8.51 -8.57 -4.66
N ARG A 46 -7.36 -8.57 -5.34
CA ARG A 46 -6.64 -7.43 -5.93
C ARG A 46 -5.46 -7.95 -6.75
N LEU A 47 -5.02 -7.16 -7.72
CA LEU A 47 -3.79 -7.44 -8.47
C LEU A 47 -2.59 -6.80 -7.76
N THR A 48 -1.44 -7.46 -7.82
CA THR A 48 -0.21 -6.97 -7.19
C THR A 48 0.99 -6.98 -8.12
N CYS A 49 1.90 -6.05 -7.88
CA CYS A 49 3.21 -5.95 -8.51
C CYS A 49 4.22 -5.48 -7.46
N TYR A 50 5.40 -6.08 -7.43
CA TYR A 50 6.45 -5.76 -6.45
C TYR A 50 7.68 -5.21 -7.17
N CYS A 51 8.19 -4.10 -6.69
CA CYS A 51 9.41 -3.47 -7.17
C CYS A 51 10.28 -3.13 -5.96
N GLY A 52 11.58 -3.35 -6.04
CA GLY A 52 12.46 -3.21 -4.89
C GLY A 52 13.91 -3.55 -5.20
N ASP A 53 14.77 -3.26 -4.23
CA ASP A 53 16.22 -3.46 -4.40
C ASP A 53 16.61 -4.95 -4.29
N GLN A 54 15.86 -5.75 -3.53
CA GLN A 54 16.12 -7.18 -3.36
C GLN A 54 14.84 -8.00 -3.16
N SER A 55 14.96 -9.31 -3.37
CA SER A 55 13.93 -10.28 -3.01
C SER A 55 13.84 -10.47 -1.51
N TYR A 56 12.64 -10.76 -1.02
CA TYR A 56 12.44 -11.18 0.35
C TYR A 56 11.36 -12.26 0.42
N THR A 57 11.43 -13.09 1.45
CA THR A 57 10.44 -14.15 1.69
C THR A 57 9.55 -13.77 2.86
N TYR A 58 8.24 -13.83 2.67
CA TYR A 58 7.27 -13.68 3.75
C TYR A 58 6.24 -14.80 3.69
N SER A 59 5.90 -15.39 4.84
CA SER A 59 4.86 -16.42 4.94
C SER A 59 5.00 -17.57 3.91
N GLY A 60 6.24 -17.95 3.56
CA GLY A 60 6.53 -18.98 2.56
C GLY A 60 6.44 -18.53 1.10
N LYS A 61 6.17 -17.25 0.83
CA LYS A 61 6.15 -16.65 -0.51
C LYS A 61 7.40 -15.78 -0.70
N THR A 62 8.23 -16.13 -1.68
CA THR A 62 9.34 -15.28 -2.12
C THR A 62 8.81 -14.22 -3.08
N MET A 63 9.04 -12.96 -2.75
CA MET A 63 8.74 -11.83 -3.61
C MET A 63 9.99 -11.47 -4.41
N ILE A 64 9.92 -11.67 -5.72
CA ILE A 64 10.99 -11.28 -6.66
C ILE A 64 10.66 -9.88 -7.17
N PRO A 65 11.52 -8.87 -6.95
CA PRO A 65 11.25 -7.51 -7.37
C PRO A 65 11.44 -7.35 -8.88
N LEU A 66 10.58 -6.54 -9.49
CA LEU A 66 10.94 -5.84 -10.71
C LEU A 66 12.02 -4.77 -10.38
N PRO A 67 13.09 -4.65 -11.18
CA PRO A 67 14.09 -3.59 -11.00
C PRO A 67 13.47 -2.19 -11.16
N TRP A 68 13.92 -1.23 -10.35
CA TRP A 68 13.46 0.16 -10.46
C TRP A 68 13.73 0.80 -11.83
N SER A 69 14.78 0.37 -12.52
CA SER A 69 15.15 0.81 -13.86
C SER A 69 14.11 0.44 -14.91
N GLU A 70 13.40 -0.67 -14.72
CA GLU A 70 12.32 -1.12 -15.62
C GLU A 70 11.02 -0.34 -15.41
N ILE A 71 10.89 0.37 -14.28
CA ILE A 71 9.69 1.13 -13.94
C ILE A 71 10.03 2.57 -13.49
N PRO A 72 10.42 3.45 -14.44
CA PRO A 72 10.83 4.83 -14.13
C PRO A 72 9.79 5.64 -13.35
N VAL A 73 8.50 5.40 -13.58
CA VAL A 73 7.41 6.07 -12.85
C VAL A 73 7.45 5.75 -11.35
N LEU A 74 7.66 4.50 -10.96
CA LEU A 74 7.74 4.12 -9.54
C LEU A 74 8.99 4.71 -8.89
N GLN A 75 10.11 4.76 -9.62
CA GLN A 75 11.33 5.40 -9.13
C GLN A 75 11.14 6.91 -8.89
N GLN A 76 10.42 7.60 -9.78
CA GLN A 76 10.10 9.02 -9.61
C GLN A 76 9.20 9.25 -8.40
N ILE A 77 8.16 8.43 -8.22
CA ILE A 77 7.26 8.53 -7.07
C ILE A 77 8.02 8.24 -5.77
N ARG A 78 8.89 7.22 -5.77
CA ARG A 78 9.78 6.93 -4.64
C ARG A 78 10.57 8.17 -4.21
N ARG A 79 11.22 8.86 -5.16
CA ARG A 79 11.96 10.10 -4.86
C ARG A 79 11.09 11.18 -4.25
N LEU A 80 9.87 11.37 -4.75
CA LEU A 80 8.92 12.36 -4.21
C LEU A 80 8.48 12.00 -2.80
N VAL A 81 8.16 10.71 -2.55
CA VAL A 81 7.78 10.20 -1.24
C VAL A 81 8.92 10.37 -0.24
N GLN A 82 10.16 9.99 -0.60
CA GLN A 82 11.32 10.18 0.27
C GLN A 82 11.56 11.66 0.60
N LYS A 83 11.43 12.57 -0.37
CA LYS A 83 11.55 14.01 -0.14
C LYS A 83 10.45 14.53 0.81
N ALA A 84 9.23 14.02 0.63
CA ALA A 84 8.06 14.38 1.42
C ALA A 84 8.13 13.94 2.89
N THR A 85 8.67 12.74 3.13
CA THR A 85 8.69 12.12 4.46
C THR A 85 10.01 12.33 5.20
N GLY A 86 11.11 12.62 4.48
CA GLY A 86 12.46 12.58 5.04
C GLY A 86 12.99 11.16 5.25
N GLU A 87 12.28 10.14 4.76
CA GLU A 87 12.60 8.72 4.98
C GLU A 87 13.19 8.09 3.72
N THR A 88 13.79 6.91 3.88
CA THR A 88 14.27 6.09 2.75
C THR A 88 13.39 4.87 2.54
N PHE A 89 13.14 4.52 1.28
CA PHE A 89 12.35 3.35 0.91
C PHE A 89 13.09 2.55 -0.17
N ASN A 90 13.25 1.25 0.03
CA ASN A 90 13.93 0.36 -0.92
C ASN A 90 12.97 -0.66 -1.54
N SER A 91 11.68 -0.62 -1.20
CA SER A 91 10.67 -1.51 -1.74
C SER A 91 9.32 -0.83 -1.89
N VAL A 92 8.52 -1.29 -2.86
CA VAL A 92 7.13 -0.88 -3.07
C VAL A 92 6.27 -2.07 -3.48
N LEU A 93 5.16 -2.25 -2.76
CA LEU A 93 4.09 -3.15 -3.18
C LEU A 93 2.97 -2.33 -3.84
N CYS A 94 2.79 -2.53 -5.13
CA CYS A 94 1.69 -1.95 -5.89
C CYS A 94 0.46 -2.85 -5.74
N ASN A 95 -0.68 -2.26 -5.39
CA ASN A 95 -1.97 -2.93 -5.27
C ASN A 95 -2.96 -2.26 -6.22
N ARG A 96 -3.55 -3.02 -7.14
CA ARG A 96 -4.59 -2.55 -8.06
C ARG A 96 -5.92 -3.20 -7.69
N TYR A 97 -6.86 -2.35 -7.33
CA TYR A 97 -8.24 -2.69 -7.00
C TYR A 97 -9.07 -2.34 -8.23
N ARG A 98 -9.49 -3.36 -8.97
CA ARG A 98 -10.20 -3.23 -10.25
C ARG A 98 -11.57 -2.57 -10.09
N SER A 99 -12.19 -2.77 -8.92
CA SER A 99 -13.45 -2.17 -8.51
C SER A 99 -13.53 -2.15 -6.99
N GLY A 100 -14.64 -1.69 -6.42
CA GLY A 100 -14.93 -1.78 -5.00
C GLY A 100 -15.20 -3.21 -4.50
N GLU A 101 -15.28 -4.20 -5.40
CA GLU A 101 -15.31 -5.62 -5.03
C GLU A 101 -13.92 -6.11 -4.60
N ASP A 102 -12.85 -5.51 -5.09
CA ASP A 102 -11.49 -5.80 -4.62
C ASP A 102 -11.28 -5.21 -3.22
N THR A 103 -10.55 -5.95 -2.37
CA THR A 103 -10.41 -5.65 -0.94
C THR A 103 -9.01 -6.03 -0.44
N ASN A 104 -8.65 -5.54 0.74
CA ASN A 104 -7.55 -6.10 1.51
C ASN A 104 -8.03 -6.29 2.95
N GLY A 105 -8.01 -7.52 3.44
CA GLY A 105 -8.55 -7.89 4.75
C GLY A 105 -7.86 -7.16 5.91
N TRP A 106 -8.34 -7.37 7.13
CA TRP A 106 -7.68 -6.82 8.31
C TRP A 106 -6.27 -7.42 8.46
N HIS A 107 -5.25 -6.58 8.43
CA HIS A 107 -3.84 -6.95 8.56
C HIS A 107 -3.04 -5.81 9.21
N ALA A 108 -1.82 -6.11 9.62
CA ALA A 108 -0.80 -5.13 9.96
C ALA A 108 0.46 -5.48 9.15
N ASP A 109 1.22 -4.46 8.76
CA ASP A 109 2.49 -4.65 8.04
C ASP A 109 3.63 -4.83 9.06
N ASN A 110 3.61 -5.95 9.77
CA ASN A 110 4.51 -6.25 10.90
C ASN A 110 5.50 -7.39 10.62
N GLU A 111 5.80 -7.64 9.35
CA GLU A 111 6.79 -8.62 8.95
C GLU A 111 8.18 -8.24 9.47
N LYS A 112 8.92 -9.24 9.98
CA LYS A 112 10.26 -9.05 10.57
C LYS A 112 11.24 -8.32 9.65
N VAL A 113 11.08 -8.51 8.33
CA VAL A 113 11.91 -7.88 7.30
C VAL A 113 11.80 -6.35 7.29
N TYR A 114 10.80 -5.75 7.92
CA TYR A 114 10.66 -4.29 8.01
C TYR A 114 11.30 -3.70 9.27
N GLY A 115 11.83 -4.53 10.18
CA GLY A 115 12.38 -4.09 11.45
C GLY A 115 11.32 -3.60 12.46
N PRO A 116 11.75 -3.11 13.64
CA PRO A 116 10.84 -2.56 14.64
C PRO A 116 10.29 -1.20 14.19
N GLN A 117 9.02 -0.93 14.49
CA GLN A 117 8.33 0.34 14.23
C GLN A 117 8.55 0.92 12.81
N PRO A 118 8.28 0.15 11.74
CA PRO A 118 8.57 0.58 10.38
C PRO A 118 7.77 1.82 9.98
N THR A 119 8.41 2.72 9.25
CA THR A 119 7.72 3.78 8.53
C THR A 119 7.23 3.27 7.19
N ILE A 120 5.93 3.43 6.94
CA ILE A 120 5.23 2.98 5.73
C ILE A 120 4.56 4.18 5.08
N ALA A 121 4.81 4.38 3.79
CA ALA A 121 4.20 5.45 3.00
C ALA A 121 3.26 4.85 1.94
N SER A 122 1.98 5.18 2.02
CA SER A 122 0.92 4.72 1.12
C SER A 122 0.44 5.86 0.22
N VAL A 123 0.65 5.73 -1.09
CA VAL A 123 0.20 6.69 -2.09
C VAL A 123 -0.98 6.11 -2.86
N THR A 124 -2.06 6.88 -3.00
CA THR A 124 -3.28 6.45 -3.71
C THR A 124 -3.46 7.16 -5.04
N PHE A 125 -3.85 6.42 -6.08
CA PHE A 125 -4.28 6.92 -7.39
C PHE A 125 -5.62 6.29 -7.78
N GLY A 126 -6.35 7.01 -8.63
CA GLY A 126 -7.69 6.62 -9.07
C GLY A 126 -8.74 6.89 -7.99
N THR A 127 -9.64 5.93 -7.80
CA THR A 127 -10.88 6.13 -7.04
C THR A 127 -10.63 6.23 -5.54
N GLU A 128 -11.30 7.20 -4.90
CA GLU A 128 -11.28 7.36 -3.45
C GLU A 128 -11.87 6.13 -2.75
N ARG A 129 -11.23 5.70 -1.66
CA ARG A 129 -11.70 4.56 -0.86
C ARG A 129 -11.47 4.84 0.62
N ASP A 130 -12.41 4.38 1.45
CA ASP A 130 -12.23 4.32 2.89
C ASP A 130 -11.12 3.34 3.26
N PHE A 131 -10.22 3.76 4.13
CA PHE A 131 -9.19 2.97 4.78
C PHE A 131 -9.52 2.90 6.28
N ASP A 132 -9.90 1.72 6.75
CA ASP A 132 -10.35 1.53 8.14
C ASP A 132 -9.18 1.01 8.97
N LEU A 133 -9.02 1.54 10.18
CA LEU A 133 -8.09 1.07 11.20
C LEU A 133 -8.86 0.62 12.46
N ARG A 134 -8.36 -0.42 13.11
CA ARG A 134 -8.86 -0.91 14.41
C ARG A 134 -7.68 -1.31 15.30
N GLN A 135 -7.82 -1.13 16.61
CA GLN A 135 -6.83 -1.62 17.57
C GLN A 135 -6.85 -3.16 17.65
N ASN A 136 -5.69 -3.75 17.92
CA ASN A 136 -5.54 -5.17 18.19
C ASN A 136 -6.31 -5.54 19.47
N GLY A 137 -7.16 -6.57 19.41
CA GLY A 137 -7.94 -7.05 20.57
C GLY A 137 -9.00 -6.08 21.13
N GLY A 138 -9.20 -4.91 20.50
CA GLY A 138 -10.05 -3.84 21.01
C GLY A 138 -11.55 -3.95 20.68
N ARG A 139 -12.37 -3.27 21.49
CA ARG A 139 -13.82 -2.99 21.29
C ARG A 139 -14.05 -2.00 20.12
N PRO A 140 -15.27 -1.90 19.54
CA PRO A 140 -15.47 -1.34 18.20
C PRO A 140 -15.36 0.19 18.17
N GLY A 141 -14.17 0.69 17.84
CA GLY A 141 -13.96 2.03 17.31
C GLY A 141 -13.11 1.91 16.06
N LYS A 142 -13.72 2.10 14.88
CA LYS A 142 -12.96 2.12 13.62
C LYS A 142 -12.56 3.56 13.35
N LEU A 143 -11.25 3.83 13.29
CA LEU A 143 -10.79 5.06 12.65
C LEU A 143 -10.93 4.86 11.14
N ARG A 144 -11.50 5.83 10.44
CA ARG A 144 -11.68 5.78 8.99
C ARG A 144 -11.01 6.98 8.35
N ILE A 145 -10.14 6.71 7.38
CA ILE A 145 -9.45 7.73 6.59
C ILE A 145 -9.92 7.59 5.15
N ARG A 146 -10.40 8.68 4.53
CA ARG A 146 -10.70 8.69 3.09
C ARG A 146 -9.42 8.98 2.31
N LEU A 147 -9.00 8.02 1.49
CA LEU A 147 -7.79 8.15 0.67
C LEU A 147 -8.17 8.50 -0.76
N ALA A 148 -8.13 9.80 -1.07
CA ALA A 148 -8.44 10.36 -2.37
C ALA A 148 -7.30 10.14 -3.39
N HIS A 149 -7.59 10.45 -4.65
CA HIS A 149 -6.55 10.53 -5.69
C HIS A 149 -5.41 11.46 -5.26
N GLY A 150 -4.17 11.00 -5.38
CA GLY A 150 -2.97 11.75 -5.05
C GLY A 150 -2.67 11.86 -3.55
N SER A 151 -3.44 11.22 -2.67
CA SER A 151 -3.18 11.28 -1.22
C SER A 151 -1.95 10.45 -0.83
N LEU A 152 -1.15 10.97 0.11
CA LEU A 152 -0.10 10.25 0.82
C LEU A 152 -0.53 10.03 2.28
N LEU A 153 -0.55 8.77 2.72
CA LEU A 153 -0.74 8.35 4.10
C LEU A 153 0.58 7.81 4.64
N VAL A 154 1.05 8.33 5.78
CA VAL A 154 2.24 7.81 6.47
C VAL A 154 1.82 7.12 7.77
N MET A 155 2.23 5.86 7.93
CA MET A 155 2.06 5.08 9.15
C MET A 155 3.43 4.76 9.73
N SER A 156 3.71 5.18 10.95
CA SER A 156 5.01 5.00 11.61
C SER A 156 4.85 4.70 13.10
N GLY A 157 5.97 4.51 13.81
CA GLY A 157 5.97 4.21 15.24
C GLY A 157 5.27 2.88 15.53
N SER A 158 4.47 2.84 16.60
CA SER A 158 3.75 1.64 17.04
C SER A 158 2.53 1.28 16.20
N THR A 159 2.30 1.92 15.04
CA THR A 159 1.08 1.72 14.24
C THR A 159 0.90 0.24 13.87
N GLN A 160 1.94 -0.41 13.33
CA GLN A 160 1.83 -1.82 12.90
C GLN A 160 1.82 -2.82 14.06
N GLU A 161 2.20 -2.38 15.27
CA GLU A 161 2.17 -3.21 16.48
C GLU A 161 0.79 -3.16 17.16
N GLN A 162 0.12 -2.01 17.11
CA GLN A 162 -1.10 -1.74 17.87
C GLN A 162 -2.36 -1.75 17.02
N TRP A 163 -2.25 -1.59 15.70
CA TRP A 163 -3.38 -1.42 14.81
C TRP A 163 -3.35 -2.38 13.62
N GLN A 164 -4.53 -2.88 13.28
CA GLN A 164 -4.79 -3.46 11.98
C GLN A 164 -5.50 -2.46 11.09
N HIS A 165 -5.31 -2.59 9.79
CA HIS A 165 -5.97 -1.80 8.78
C HIS A 165 -6.56 -2.67 7.68
N THR A 166 -7.53 -2.12 6.96
CA THR A 166 -8.22 -2.79 5.85
C THR A 166 -8.67 -1.77 4.81
N LEU A 167 -8.75 -2.24 3.56
CA LEU A 167 -9.50 -1.55 2.52
C LEU A 167 -10.78 -2.35 2.27
N PRO A 168 -11.92 -2.03 2.92
CA PRO A 168 -13.12 -2.88 2.92
C PRO A 168 -13.76 -3.01 1.54
N ARG A 169 -14.70 -3.93 1.34
CA ARG A 169 -15.50 -3.99 0.11
C ARG A 169 -16.45 -2.78 0.03
N ARG A 170 -16.68 -2.25 -1.17
CA ARG A 170 -17.65 -1.18 -1.49
C ARG A 170 -18.40 -1.53 -2.77
N LYS A 171 -19.57 -2.15 -2.63
CA LYS A 171 -20.43 -2.52 -3.78
C LYS A 171 -20.83 -1.28 -4.58
N GLY A 172 -20.97 -1.43 -5.90
CA GLY A 172 -21.41 -0.36 -6.81
C GLY A 172 -20.31 0.60 -7.26
N LEU A 173 -19.10 0.49 -6.71
CA LEU A 173 -17.94 1.27 -7.16
C LEU A 173 -17.22 0.51 -8.28
N SER A 174 -17.38 0.97 -9.53
CA SER A 174 -16.80 0.30 -10.71
C SER A 174 -15.43 0.81 -11.12
N ALA A 175 -15.03 2.00 -10.63
CA ALA A 175 -13.79 2.63 -11.02
C ALA A 175 -12.58 2.07 -10.25
N GLU A 176 -11.43 2.04 -10.92
CA GLU A 176 -10.20 1.45 -10.42
C GLU A 176 -9.51 2.34 -9.36
N ARG A 177 -8.79 1.70 -8.44
CA ARG A 177 -7.83 2.34 -7.52
C ARG A 177 -6.48 1.63 -7.59
N VAL A 178 -5.40 2.39 -7.67
CA VAL A 178 -4.03 1.91 -7.47
C VAL A 178 -3.48 2.46 -6.17
N ASN A 179 -2.83 1.62 -5.38
CA ASN A 179 -2.15 2.00 -4.16
C ASN A 179 -0.70 1.52 -4.19
N LEU A 180 0.22 2.43 -3.90
CA LEU A 180 1.65 2.14 -3.79
C LEU A 180 2.03 2.18 -2.31
N THR A 181 2.41 1.04 -1.75
CA THR A 181 2.88 0.98 -0.36
C THR A 181 4.39 0.83 -0.33
N PHE A 182 5.07 1.93 -0.03
CA PHE A 182 6.53 2.01 0.12
C PHE A 182 6.96 1.59 1.51
N ARG A 183 8.01 0.76 1.57
CA ARG A 183 8.60 0.26 2.82
C ARG A 183 10.13 0.23 2.70
N ARG A 184 10.78 0.09 3.85
CA ARG A 184 12.20 -0.20 3.96
C ARG A 184 12.36 -1.62 4.49
N ILE A 185 13.00 -2.47 3.69
CA ILE A 185 13.44 -3.80 4.09
C ILE A 185 14.80 -3.66 4.76
N VAL A 186 14.93 -4.27 5.94
CA VAL A 186 16.17 -4.44 6.70
C VAL A 186 16.72 -5.81 6.34
N PHE A 187 17.98 -5.83 5.89
CA PHE A 187 18.73 -7.06 5.56
C PHE A 187 19.63 -7.46 6.71
#